data_AF-A0A194UTG3-F1
#
_entry.id   AF-A0A194UTG3-F1
#
_cell.length_a   1.000
_cell.length_b   1.000
_cell.length_c   1.000
_cell.angle_alpha   90.00
_cell.angle_beta   90.00
_cell.angle_gamma   90.00
#
_symmetry.space_group_name_H-M   'P 1'
#
loop_
_entity.id
_entity.type
_entity.pdbx_description
1 polymer ?
#
loop_
_entity_poly.entity_id
_entity_poly.type
_entity_poly.pdbx_seq_one_letter_code
_entity_poly.pdbx_strand_id
1 'polypeptide(L)'
;MSANQGDHTTPTTTNTNTNTNTTTTTTTTTSPIPSRNANANASPAAQSGCLPTNPSDPDDPLDYTRPPFPYVPGACFDIKPHNPPPPFDGVITRQIRCGQDFGVQLVECHLGDTKAKLVAKIFDPLYVFDDEWHSPTYFSERYYSSEAAAYMRIKKRGLDGKFTPKSHGCWFFEIPVRINGDREVRREVRLILQEFIPGDTMEALIASVDVRMEVMAQLLEMHSKLAFIGVWQEDRYSRNVMVGKDSQDKWRVTLIDFSHSSVMGLETSKFSWRRPWHEDDELPISPIAICDGHWPVRPVEDIEEHWIDKKYRTRRERHRWMDQRWGKSSGRSNQYQPVGKSQLV
;
A
#
# COMPACT_ATOMS: atom_id res chain seq x y z
N MET A 1 -58.91 -0.27 -29.96
CA MET A 1 -59.47 -1.62 -30.04
C MET A 1 -58.72 -2.48 -29.04
N SER A 2 -59.26 -2.55 -27.83
CA SER A 2 -58.83 -3.45 -26.75
C SER A 2 -59.90 -4.52 -26.60
N ALA A 3 -59.52 -5.79 -26.55
CA ALA A 3 -60.35 -6.88 -26.03
C ALA A 3 -59.53 -8.18 -25.94
N ASN A 4 -59.35 -8.68 -24.71
CA ASN A 4 -59.67 -10.04 -24.21
C ASN A 4 -58.78 -10.32 -22.99
N GLN A 5 -59.32 -10.40 -21.76
CA GLN A 5 -60.18 -11.46 -21.18
C GLN A 5 -59.53 -12.85 -21.32
N GLY A 6 -59.34 -13.65 -20.27
CA GLY A 6 -59.70 -13.54 -18.86
C GLY A 6 -59.36 -14.85 -18.13
N ASP A 7 -59.46 -14.80 -16.79
CA ASP A 7 -59.88 -15.89 -15.87
C ASP A 7 -59.06 -17.20 -15.78
N HIS A 8 -58.93 -17.93 -14.67
CA HIS A 8 -59.64 -17.99 -13.38
C HIS A 8 -58.79 -18.83 -12.38
N THR A 9 -58.74 -18.43 -11.10
CA THR A 9 -58.90 -19.20 -9.81
C THR A 9 -58.35 -20.66 -9.71
N THR A 10 -57.78 -21.19 -8.60
CA THR A 10 -57.94 -21.00 -7.13
C THR A 10 -56.81 -21.79 -6.39
N PRO A 11 -56.76 -21.88 -5.03
CA PRO A 11 -55.51 -21.80 -4.27
C PRO A 11 -55.03 -23.14 -3.69
N THR A 12 -53.79 -23.17 -3.19
CA THR A 12 -53.39 -24.22 -2.24
C THR A 12 -52.55 -23.64 -1.11
N THR A 13 -52.93 -24.08 0.07
CA THR A 13 -52.65 -23.62 1.41
C THR A 13 -51.29 -24.08 1.93
N THR A 14 -50.81 -23.35 2.95
CA THR A 14 -49.92 -23.78 4.05
C THR A 14 -48.50 -24.26 3.73
N ASN A 15 -47.49 -23.46 4.11
CA ASN A 15 -46.87 -23.63 5.43
C ASN A 15 -45.88 -22.48 5.75
N THR A 16 -46.28 -21.66 6.72
CA THR A 16 -45.40 -20.80 7.50
C THR A 16 -44.54 -21.67 8.43
N ASN A 17 -43.22 -21.62 8.25
CA ASN A 17 -42.28 -21.99 9.31
C ASN A 17 -41.38 -20.79 9.61
N THR A 18 -41.82 -20.05 10.62
CA THR A 18 -41.02 -19.18 11.48
C THR A 18 -39.97 -20.01 12.20
N ASN A 19 -38.69 -19.77 11.94
CA ASN A 19 -37.61 -20.15 12.84
C ASN A 19 -37.03 -18.89 13.48
N THR A 20 -37.65 -18.53 14.60
CA THR A 20 -37.06 -17.74 15.68
C THR A 20 -36.01 -18.59 16.39
N ASN A 21 -34.72 -18.26 16.24
CA ASN A 21 -33.71 -18.71 17.19
C ASN A 21 -33.38 -17.56 18.14
N THR A 22 -34.04 -17.65 19.30
CA THR A 22 -33.78 -16.95 20.54
C THR A 22 -32.48 -17.50 21.13
N THR A 23 -31.40 -16.71 21.15
CA THR A 23 -30.23 -17.04 21.97
C THR A 23 -30.27 -16.19 23.23
N THR A 24 -30.48 -16.90 24.33
CA THR A 24 -30.63 -16.44 25.70
C THR A 24 -29.42 -15.64 26.18
N THR A 25 -29.71 -14.42 26.60
CA THR A 25 -28.87 -13.54 27.40
C THR A 25 -28.56 -14.22 28.74
N THR A 26 -27.27 -14.40 29.05
CA THR A 26 -26.84 -14.71 30.43
C THR A 26 -26.14 -13.47 30.97
N THR A 27 -26.89 -12.73 31.79
CA THR A 27 -26.42 -11.67 32.69
C THR A 27 -25.49 -12.26 33.75
N THR A 28 -24.26 -11.76 33.83
CA THR A 28 -23.44 -11.89 35.05
C THR A 28 -23.15 -10.49 35.57
N THR A 29 -23.86 -10.15 36.63
CA THR A 29 -23.77 -8.91 37.38
C THR A 29 -22.50 -8.87 38.22
N THR A 30 -21.89 -7.69 38.21
CA THR A 30 -20.79 -7.13 39.00
C THR A 30 -20.60 -7.63 40.44
N SER A 31 -19.34 -7.69 40.86
CA SER A 31 -18.96 -7.17 42.19
C SER A 31 -17.56 -6.51 42.20
N PRO A 32 -17.34 -5.53 43.09
CA PRO A 32 -16.30 -4.50 42.97
C PRO A 32 -15.23 -4.59 44.07
N ILE A 33 -13.95 -4.30 43.77
CA ILE A 33 -12.89 -4.16 44.81
C ILE A 33 -11.78 -3.23 44.27
N PRO A 34 -11.14 -2.36 45.06
CA PRO A 34 -11.69 -1.30 45.91
C PRO A 34 -11.04 0.07 45.61
N SER A 35 -11.73 1.14 45.96
CA SER A 35 -11.15 2.46 46.17
C SER A 35 -10.11 2.44 47.29
N ARG A 36 -8.94 3.06 47.08
CA ARG A 36 -8.06 3.50 48.17
C ARG A 36 -7.59 4.93 47.96
N ASN A 37 -8.26 5.80 48.71
CA ASN A 37 -7.81 7.03 49.37
C ASN A 37 -7.06 8.10 48.57
N ALA A 38 -7.78 9.21 48.42
CA ALA A 38 -7.26 10.55 48.54
C ALA A 38 -6.36 10.69 49.78
N ASN A 39 -5.21 11.36 49.60
CA ASN A 39 -4.70 12.22 50.64
C ASN A 39 -4.26 13.53 49.98
N ALA A 40 -4.99 14.59 50.33
CA ALA A 40 -4.62 15.96 50.03
C ALA A 40 -3.46 16.35 50.94
N ASN A 41 -2.45 17.00 50.38
CA ASN A 41 -1.71 18.04 51.08
C ASN A 41 -1.22 19.06 50.05
N ALA A 42 -1.58 20.31 50.30
CA ALA A 42 -1.27 21.46 49.46
C ALA A 42 0.15 21.98 49.73
N SER A 43 0.89 22.24 48.64
CA SER A 43 1.85 23.34 48.32
C SER A 43 2.97 23.77 49.31
N PRO A 44 4.02 24.54 48.89
CA PRO A 44 4.32 25.12 47.57
C PRO A 44 5.81 24.97 47.09
N ALA A 45 6.05 25.54 45.90
CA ALA A 45 7.30 26.18 45.43
C ALA A 45 8.40 25.33 44.73
N ALA A 46 8.51 25.59 43.43
CA ALA A 46 9.72 25.82 42.64
C ALA A 46 10.98 24.98 42.95
N GLN A 47 11.33 24.12 41.99
CA GLN A 47 12.71 24.04 41.51
C GLN A 47 12.76 23.47 40.08
N SER A 48 13.32 24.29 39.21
CA SER A 48 13.76 23.97 37.86
C SER A 48 14.74 22.79 37.89
N GLY A 49 14.29 21.62 37.43
CA GLY A 49 15.15 20.45 37.22
C GLY A 49 15.06 20.02 35.76
N CYS A 50 16.16 20.19 35.03
CA CYS A 50 16.34 19.63 33.70
C CYS A 50 15.98 18.14 33.69
N LEU A 51 15.11 17.72 32.76
CA LEU A 51 14.87 16.30 32.52
C LEU A 51 16.19 15.65 32.05
N PRO A 52 16.61 14.53 32.65
CA PRO A 52 17.81 13.83 32.22
C PRO A 52 17.60 13.30 30.80
N THR A 53 18.52 13.65 29.90
CA THR A 53 18.69 12.96 28.62
C THR A 53 18.92 11.48 28.92
N ASN A 54 18.11 10.59 28.35
CA ASN A 54 18.37 9.15 28.39
C ASN A 54 19.82 8.92 27.91
N PRO A 55 20.67 8.25 28.71
CA PRO A 55 21.98 7.87 28.24
C PRO A 55 21.79 6.93 27.04
N SER A 56 22.38 7.32 25.91
CA SER A 56 22.56 6.48 24.74
C SER A 56 23.19 5.16 25.19
N ASP A 57 22.64 4.06 24.68
CA ASP A 57 23.19 2.72 24.87
C ASP A 57 24.62 2.72 24.30
N PRO A 58 25.67 2.53 25.13
CA PRO A 58 27.05 2.68 24.70
C PRO A 58 27.52 1.65 23.68
N ASP A 59 26.70 0.63 23.39
CA ASP A 59 26.97 -0.44 22.43
C ASP A 59 26.19 -0.27 21.10
N ASP A 60 25.57 0.88 20.82
CA ASP A 60 25.03 1.17 19.47
C ASP A 60 26.16 1.70 18.56
N PRO A 61 26.71 0.90 17.63
CA PRO A 61 27.88 1.25 16.82
C PRO A 61 27.64 2.38 15.80
N LEU A 62 26.47 3.01 15.85
CA LEU A 62 26.05 4.11 15.00
C LEU A 62 25.63 5.27 15.89
N ASP A 63 26.61 5.99 16.46
CA ASP A 63 26.41 7.25 17.21
C ASP A 63 25.97 8.40 16.27
N TYR A 64 24.79 8.23 15.68
CA TYR A 64 24.07 9.30 15.00
C TYR A 64 23.18 9.96 16.06
N THR A 65 23.75 10.95 16.74
CA THR A 65 23.01 11.75 17.72
C THR A 65 21.77 12.34 17.04
N ARG A 66 20.59 11.87 17.46
CA ARG A 66 19.32 12.52 17.11
C ARG A 66 19.51 14.03 17.35
N PRO A 67 19.10 14.91 16.42
CA PRO A 67 19.24 16.34 16.65
C PRO A 67 18.59 16.70 17.99
N PRO A 68 19.14 17.69 18.73
CA PRO A 68 18.55 18.15 19.98
C PRO A 68 17.06 18.41 19.79
N PHE A 69 16.26 18.06 20.81
CA PHE A 69 14.81 18.23 20.76
C PHE A 69 14.49 19.70 20.46
N PRO A 70 13.92 20.03 19.29
CA PRO A 70 13.85 21.43 18.83
C PRO A 70 12.67 22.20 19.45
N TYR A 71 11.74 21.50 20.10
CA TYR A 71 10.49 22.07 20.62
C TYR A 71 10.63 22.47 22.10
N VAL A 72 11.57 23.36 22.39
CA VAL A 72 11.84 23.85 23.77
C VAL A 72 11.35 25.29 23.96
N PRO A 73 10.98 25.70 25.19
CA PRO A 73 10.63 27.09 25.46
C PRO A 73 11.72 28.06 25.00
N GLY A 74 11.32 29.10 24.26
CA GLY A 74 12.23 30.10 23.69
C GLY A 74 12.84 29.74 22.33
N ALA A 75 12.64 28.52 21.82
CA ALA A 75 13.00 28.19 20.45
C ALA A 75 12.09 28.91 19.44
N CYS A 76 12.69 29.43 18.37
CA CYS A 76 11.98 30.04 17.25
C CYS A 76 11.92 29.06 16.07
N PHE A 77 10.81 29.08 15.32
CA PHE A 77 10.68 28.32 14.08
C PHE A 77 9.83 29.08 13.07
N ASP A 78 10.09 28.85 11.79
CA ASP A 78 9.37 29.52 10.70
C ASP A 78 8.04 28.81 10.42
N ILE A 79 6.94 29.53 10.60
CA ILE A 79 5.61 29.08 10.17
C ILE A 79 5.35 29.61 8.77
N LYS A 80 5.18 28.71 7.82
CA LYS A 80 4.82 29.06 6.44
C LYS A 80 3.35 28.72 6.19
N PRO A 81 2.53 29.66 5.69
CA PRO A 81 1.16 29.33 5.30
C PRO A 81 1.17 28.32 4.15
N HIS A 82 0.28 27.35 4.20
CA HIS A 82 0.07 26.43 3.09
C HIS A 82 -0.83 27.10 2.05
N ASN A 83 -0.25 27.52 0.93
CA ASN A 83 -0.99 28.03 -0.22
C ASN A 83 -1.05 26.93 -1.28
N PRO A 84 -2.17 26.20 -1.41
CA PRO A 84 -2.28 25.18 -2.43
C PRO A 84 -2.19 25.82 -3.82
N PRO A 85 -1.64 25.11 -4.82
CA PRO A 85 -1.72 25.57 -6.21
C PRO A 85 -3.19 25.75 -6.62
N PRO A 86 -3.48 26.61 -7.62
CA PRO A 86 -4.84 26.76 -8.12
C PRO A 86 -5.46 25.41 -8.48
N PRO A 87 -6.78 25.23 -8.24
CA PRO A 87 -7.50 24.06 -8.72
C PRO A 87 -7.31 23.92 -10.23
N PHE A 88 -7.21 22.68 -10.69
CA PHE A 88 -7.28 22.35 -12.11
C PHE A 88 -8.45 21.39 -12.32
N ASP A 89 -9.12 21.56 -13.45
CA ASP A 89 -10.32 20.81 -13.74
C ASP A 89 -9.96 19.36 -14.07
N GLY A 90 -10.49 18.43 -13.27
CA GLY A 90 -10.44 17.00 -13.51
C GLY A 90 -11.82 16.47 -13.84
N VAL A 91 -11.94 15.68 -14.90
CA VAL A 91 -13.20 15.05 -15.29
C VAL A 91 -13.07 13.55 -15.12
N ILE A 92 -13.94 12.98 -14.28
CA ILE A 92 -14.07 11.53 -14.13
C ILE A 92 -14.75 10.98 -15.39
N THR A 93 -14.08 10.05 -16.07
CA THR A 93 -14.60 9.43 -17.29
C THR A 93 -15.18 8.04 -17.03
N ARG A 94 -14.68 7.34 -16.01
CA ARG A 94 -15.13 5.98 -15.67
C ARG A 94 -14.81 5.63 -14.22
N GLN A 95 -15.74 4.96 -13.53
CA GLN A 95 -15.45 4.31 -12.26
C GLN A 95 -14.71 2.99 -12.51
N ILE A 96 -13.58 2.78 -11.83
CA ILE A 96 -12.81 1.53 -11.91
C ILE A 96 -13.17 0.65 -10.71
N ARG A 97 -13.15 1.21 -9.51
CA ARG A 97 -13.48 0.53 -8.25
C ARG A 97 -13.98 1.56 -7.24
N CYS A 98 -15.28 1.63 -7.02
CA CYS A 98 -15.91 2.62 -6.14
C CYS A 98 -17.05 2.00 -5.32
N GLY A 99 -17.31 2.51 -4.12
CA GLY A 99 -18.37 2.04 -3.21
C GLY A 99 -17.89 1.80 -1.78
N GLN A 100 -18.85 1.43 -0.92
CA GLN A 100 -18.72 1.29 0.54
C GLN A 100 -17.69 0.24 0.98
N ASP A 101 -17.40 -0.76 0.12
CA ASP A 101 -16.58 -1.92 0.46
C ASP A 101 -15.24 -1.94 -0.27
N PHE A 102 -14.76 -0.78 -0.72
CA PHE A 102 -13.52 -0.72 -1.48
C PHE A 102 -12.42 0.09 -0.80
N GLY A 103 -12.72 0.81 0.30
CA GLY A 103 -11.75 1.66 0.96
C GLY A 103 -11.37 2.83 0.05
N VAL A 104 -10.27 2.64 -0.65
CA VAL A 104 -9.77 3.60 -1.65
C VAL A 104 -10.61 3.52 -2.92
N GLN A 105 -11.04 4.69 -3.40
CA GLN A 105 -11.86 4.81 -4.60
C GLN A 105 -10.96 5.03 -5.82
N LEU A 106 -11.18 4.26 -6.89
CA LEU A 106 -10.42 4.33 -8.14
C LEU A 106 -11.30 4.78 -9.29
N VAL A 107 -10.90 5.85 -9.95
CA VAL A 107 -11.58 6.39 -11.14
C VAL A 107 -10.58 6.69 -12.25
N GLU A 108 -10.98 6.47 -13.49
CA GLU A 108 -10.30 7.00 -14.67
C GLU A 108 -10.70 8.46 -14.85
N CYS A 109 -9.73 9.32 -15.17
CA CYS A 109 -9.95 10.74 -15.39
C CYS A 109 -8.99 11.33 -16.43
N HIS A 110 -9.27 12.55 -16.86
CA HIS A 110 -8.33 13.42 -17.57
C HIS A 110 -8.23 14.78 -16.88
N LEU A 111 -7.12 15.49 -17.12
CA LEU A 111 -6.89 16.84 -16.61
C LEU A 111 -7.05 17.87 -17.73
N GLY A 112 -7.92 18.85 -17.53
CA GLY A 112 -8.26 19.88 -18.52
C GLY A 112 -8.55 19.28 -19.91
N ASP A 113 -8.01 19.92 -20.95
CA ASP A 113 -8.17 19.50 -22.35
C ASP A 113 -7.22 18.37 -22.78
N THR A 114 -6.47 17.78 -21.85
CA THR A 114 -5.54 16.70 -22.19
C THR A 114 -6.31 15.42 -22.53
N LYS A 115 -5.85 14.70 -23.57
CA LYS A 115 -6.34 13.34 -23.87
C LYS A 115 -5.62 12.26 -23.06
N ALA A 116 -4.76 12.65 -22.12
CA ALA A 116 -4.01 11.71 -21.31
C ALA A 116 -4.94 11.04 -20.30
N LYS A 117 -5.03 9.71 -20.37
CA LYS A 117 -5.78 8.91 -19.41
C LYS A 117 -4.99 8.76 -18.12
N LEU A 118 -5.60 9.18 -17.02
CA LEU A 118 -5.05 9.03 -15.68
C LEU A 118 -5.97 8.16 -14.83
N VAL A 119 -5.43 7.68 -13.73
CA VAL A 119 -6.19 7.10 -12.62
C VAL A 119 -6.05 8.04 -11.43
N ALA A 120 -7.18 8.47 -10.88
CA ALA A 120 -7.22 9.08 -9.57
C ALA A 120 -7.50 8.00 -8.52
N LYS A 121 -6.56 7.88 -7.58
CA LYS A 121 -6.68 7.04 -6.40
C LYS A 121 -7.05 7.93 -5.21
N ILE A 122 -8.30 7.83 -4.78
CA ILE A 122 -8.94 8.76 -3.84
C ILE A 122 -9.07 8.10 -2.47
N PHE A 123 -8.47 8.74 -1.47
CA PHE A 123 -8.39 8.26 -0.09
C PHE A 123 -9.41 9.03 0.75
N ASP A 124 -10.68 8.67 0.62
CA ASP A 124 -11.78 9.28 1.37
C ASP A 124 -12.08 8.44 2.62
N PRO A 125 -11.86 9.00 3.83
CA PRO A 125 -12.11 8.28 5.08
C PRO A 125 -13.53 7.73 5.22
N LEU A 126 -14.53 8.30 4.55
CA LEU A 126 -15.93 7.83 4.64
C LEU A 126 -16.17 6.45 4.01
N TYR A 127 -15.26 5.99 3.14
CA TYR A 127 -15.38 4.69 2.48
C TYR A 127 -14.37 3.66 3.00
N VAL A 128 -13.57 4.01 4.00
CA VAL A 128 -12.62 3.09 4.62
C VAL A 128 -13.35 2.17 5.59
N PHE A 129 -12.95 0.89 5.59
CA PHE A 129 -13.48 -0.10 6.51
C PHE A 129 -13.25 0.32 7.97
N ASP A 130 -14.28 0.16 8.79
CA ASP A 130 -14.20 0.34 10.23
C ASP A 130 -13.68 -0.96 10.86
N ASP A 131 -12.52 -0.89 11.52
CA ASP A 131 -11.96 -2.01 12.27
C ASP A 131 -12.22 -1.90 13.78
N GLU A 132 -13.04 -0.94 14.22
CA GLU A 132 -13.34 -0.58 15.63
C GLU A 132 -12.16 -0.03 16.45
N TRP A 133 -10.92 -0.30 16.05
CA TRP A 133 -9.70 0.06 16.79
C TRP A 133 -9.07 1.37 16.32
N HIS A 134 -9.24 1.69 15.04
CA HIS A 134 -8.64 2.85 14.40
C HIS A 134 -9.72 3.73 13.76
N SER A 135 -9.51 5.04 13.79
CA SER A 135 -10.39 5.93 13.05
C SER A 135 -10.24 5.67 11.53
N PRO A 136 -11.30 5.80 10.72
CA PRO A 136 -11.18 5.69 9.27
C PRO A 136 -10.14 6.65 8.66
N THR A 137 -9.93 7.81 9.31
CA THR A 137 -8.88 8.77 8.97
C THR A 137 -7.48 8.19 9.13
N TYR A 138 -7.23 7.37 10.16
CA TYR A 138 -5.94 6.70 10.37
C TYR A 138 -5.54 5.87 9.15
N PHE A 139 -6.44 5.01 8.67
CA PHE A 139 -6.18 4.15 7.53
C PHE A 139 -6.06 4.93 6.23
N SER A 140 -6.96 5.88 6.00
CA SER A 140 -6.92 6.75 4.82
C SER A 140 -5.57 7.47 4.71
N GLU A 141 -5.13 8.12 5.79
CA GLU A 141 -3.86 8.83 5.85
C GLU A 141 -2.65 7.89 5.78
N ARG A 142 -2.72 6.72 6.42
CA ARG A 142 -1.66 5.70 6.34
C ARG A 142 -1.45 5.23 4.90
N TYR A 143 -2.52 4.82 4.22
CA TYR A 143 -2.45 4.33 2.84
C TYR A 143 -1.98 5.41 1.87
N TYR A 144 -2.52 6.62 2.00
CA TYR A 144 -2.08 7.76 1.20
C TYR A 144 -0.59 8.07 1.42
N SER A 145 -0.17 8.21 2.68
CA SER A 145 1.18 8.64 3.01
C SER A 145 2.25 7.60 2.63
N SER A 146 1.97 6.31 2.83
CA SER A 146 2.83 5.22 2.36
C SER A 146 3.01 5.26 0.84
N GLU A 147 1.91 5.37 0.09
CA GLU A 147 1.95 5.37 -1.38
C GLU A 147 2.60 6.63 -1.94
N ALA A 148 2.29 7.80 -1.38
CA ALA A 148 2.91 9.07 -1.73
C ALA A 148 4.42 9.02 -1.50
N ALA A 149 4.87 8.52 -0.34
CA ALA A 149 6.29 8.38 -0.04
C ALA A 149 7.01 7.44 -1.02
N ALA A 150 6.39 6.31 -1.39
CA ALA A 150 6.96 5.39 -2.36
C ALA A 150 7.13 6.06 -3.74
N TYR A 151 6.09 6.70 -4.26
CA TYR A 151 6.18 7.40 -5.55
C TYR A 151 7.19 8.55 -5.52
N MET A 152 7.28 9.30 -4.42
CA MET A 152 8.32 10.33 -4.24
C MET A 152 9.73 9.74 -4.31
N ARG A 153 9.98 8.60 -3.64
CA ARG A 153 11.29 7.93 -3.67
C ARG A 153 11.60 7.36 -5.06
N ILE A 154 10.63 6.68 -5.68
CA ILE A 154 10.73 6.13 -7.04
C ILE A 154 11.09 7.22 -8.05
N LYS A 155 10.42 8.37 -7.97
CA LYS A 155 10.68 9.54 -8.84
C LYS A 155 12.04 10.17 -8.57
N LYS A 156 12.40 10.41 -7.30
CA LYS A 156 13.72 10.95 -6.91
C LYS A 156 14.86 10.07 -7.43
N ARG A 157 14.65 8.75 -7.53
CA ARG A 157 15.66 7.77 -7.95
C ARG A 157 15.55 7.35 -9.41
N GLY A 158 14.72 8.04 -10.22
CA GLY A 158 14.67 7.87 -11.68
C GLY A 158 14.01 6.57 -12.16
N LEU A 159 13.13 5.97 -11.36
CA LEU A 159 12.38 4.75 -11.73
C LEU A 159 10.91 5.01 -12.08
N ASP A 160 10.46 6.27 -12.02
CA ASP A 160 9.07 6.68 -12.31
C ASP A 160 8.68 6.32 -13.74
N GLY A 161 7.52 5.66 -13.90
CA GLY A 161 7.06 5.18 -15.20
C GLY A 161 7.84 4.02 -15.80
N LYS A 162 8.87 3.49 -15.13
CA LYS A 162 9.65 2.33 -15.63
C LYS A 162 9.01 1.01 -15.19
N PHE A 163 8.85 0.85 -13.88
CA PHE A 163 8.30 -0.34 -13.23
C PHE A 163 6.95 -0.09 -12.55
N THR A 164 6.57 1.18 -12.46
CA THR A 164 5.36 1.66 -11.82
C THR A 164 4.64 2.59 -12.80
N PRO A 165 3.37 2.93 -12.55
CA PRO A 165 2.76 4.09 -13.19
C PRO A 165 3.62 5.34 -13.02
N LYS A 166 3.59 6.24 -14.00
CA LYS A 166 4.12 7.60 -13.79
C LYS A 166 3.27 8.32 -12.74
N SER A 167 3.92 8.93 -11.76
CA SER A 167 3.26 9.75 -10.75
C SER A 167 3.03 11.18 -11.26
N HIS A 168 1.76 11.58 -11.28
CA HIS A 168 1.31 12.95 -11.57
C HIS A 168 1.13 13.79 -10.29
N GLY A 169 1.61 13.28 -9.15
CA GLY A 169 1.63 14.00 -7.89
C GLY A 169 0.50 13.64 -6.94
N CYS A 170 0.57 14.25 -5.76
CA CYS A 170 -0.38 14.10 -4.68
C CYS A 170 -1.20 15.38 -4.57
N TRP A 171 -2.50 15.23 -4.37
CA TRP A 171 -3.46 16.32 -4.42
C TRP A 171 -4.52 16.15 -3.34
N PHE A 172 -5.30 17.19 -3.13
CA PHE A 172 -6.52 17.10 -2.33
C PHE A 172 -7.62 17.90 -3.02
N PHE A 173 -8.86 17.61 -2.65
CA PHE A 173 -10.03 18.37 -3.06
C PHE A 173 -11.06 18.33 -1.94
N GLU A 174 -12.00 19.27 -1.98
CA GLU A 174 -13.04 19.37 -0.98
C GLU A 174 -14.34 18.78 -1.51
N ILE A 175 -14.97 17.92 -0.70
CA ILE A 175 -16.28 17.36 -1.01
C ILE A 175 -17.28 17.85 0.06
N PRO A 176 -18.42 18.44 -0.35
CA PRO A 176 -19.45 18.85 0.59
C PRO A 176 -20.10 17.63 1.26
N VAL A 177 -20.41 17.76 2.54
CA VAL A 177 -21.17 16.82 3.35
C VAL A 177 -22.31 17.58 4.00
N ARG A 178 -23.52 17.06 3.90
CA ARG A 178 -24.67 17.58 4.64
C ARG A 178 -24.75 16.90 6.00
N ILE A 179 -24.56 17.66 7.06
CA ILE A 179 -24.73 17.23 8.44
C ILE A 179 -26.12 17.69 8.91
N ASN A 180 -26.93 16.75 9.41
CA ASN A 180 -28.27 17.02 9.92
C ASN A 180 -29.20 17.75 8.94
N GLY A 181 -29.06 17.50 7.63
CA GLY A 181 -29.91 18.07 6.58
C GLY A 181 -29.55 19.51 6.15
N ASP A 182 -29.24 20.39 7.11
CA ASP A 182 -29.17 21.84 6.86
C ASP A 182 -27.75 22.40 6.86
N ARG A 183 -26.77 21.72 7.47
CA ARG A 183 -25.40 22.22 7.57
C ARG A 183 -24.50 21.57 6.52
N GLU A 184 -24.08 22.35 5.52
CA GLU A 184 -23.01 21.92 4.62
C GLU A 184 -21.64 22.15 5.27
N VAL A 185 -20.87 21.08 5.40
CA VAL A 185 -19.47 21.12 5.80
C VAL A 185 -18.64 20.53 4.68
N ARG A 186 -17.55 21.20 4.32
CA ARG A 186 -16.59 20.66 3.35
C ARG A 186 -15.56 19.83 4.08
N ARG A 187 -15.32 18.61 3.58
CA ARG A 187 -14.21 17.76 4.04
C ARG A 187 -13.13 17.72 2.98
N GLU A 188 -11.88 17.80 3.41
CA GLU A 188 -10.71 17.58 2.56
C GLU A 188 -10.55 16.07 2.31
N VAL A 189 -10.32 15.71 1.05
CA VAL A 189 -10.06 14.34 0.61
C VAL A 189 -8.78 14.31 -0.20
N ARG A 190 -7.86 13.42 0.14
CA ARG A 190 -6.59 13.27 -0.56
C ARG A 190 -6.73 12.35 -1.77
N LEU A 191 -5.95 12.60 -2.80
CA LEU A 191 -5.79 11.68 -3.92
C LEU A 191 -4.34 11.64 -4.44
N ILE A 192 -4.04 10.57 -5.17
CA ILE A 192 -2.83 10.44 -5.98
C ILE A 192 -3.26 10.30 -7.44
N LEU A 193 -2.67 11.11 -8.31
CA LEU A 193 -2.84 10.99 -9.75
C LEU A 193 -1.69 10.19 -10.33
N GLN A 194 -2.03 9.21 -11.18
CA GLN A 194 -1.05 8.35 -11.82
C GLN A 194 -1.47 8.01 -13.26
N GLU A 195 -0.50 7.58 -14.06
CA GLU A 195 -0.74 7.06 -15.41
C GLU A 195 -1.75 5.90 -15.39
N PHE A 196 -2.69 5.92 -16.34
CA PHE A 196 -3.54 4.75 -16.60
C PHE A 196 -2.71 3.64 -17.25
N ILE A 197 -2.69 2.46 -16.62
CA ILE A 197 -1.97 1.30 -17.14
C ILE A 197 -2.94 0.39 -17.90
N PRO A 198 -2.79 0.22 -19.23
CA PRO A 198 -3.59 -0.74 -19.99
C PRO A 198 -3.13 -2.17 -19.73
N GLY A 199 -4.05 -3.12 -19.91
CA GLY A 199 -3.79 -4.55 -19.73
C GLY A 199 -4.66 -5.15 -18.63
N ASP A 200 -4.35 -6.38 -18.29
CA ASP A 200 -5.04 -7.15 -17.24
C ASP A 200 -4.16 -7.22 -16.00
N THR A 201 -4.78 -7.44 -14.84
CA THR A 201 -4.02 -7.88 -13.68
C THR A 201 -3.43 -9.25 -13.96
N MET A 202 -2.31 -9.57 -13.32
CA MET A 202 -1.73 -10.91 -13.36
C MET A 202 -2.74 -11.97 -12.88
N GLU A 203 -3.62 -11.62 -11.95
CA GLU A 203 -4.71 -12.50 -11.50
C GLU A 203 -5.70 -12.86 -12.63
N ALA A 204 -6.04 -11.89 -13.49
CA ALA A 204 -6.98 -12.07 -14.59
C ALA A 204 -6.33 -12.51 -15.91
N LEU A 205 -4.99 -12.48 -16.00
CA LEU A 205 -4.28 -12.72 -17.26
C LEU A 205 -4.35 -14.18 -17.70
N ILE A 206 -4.86 -14.39 -18.91
CA ILE A 206 -4.77 -15.68 -19.61
C ILE A 206 -3.56 -15.65 -20.55
N ALA A 207 -2.52 -16.41 -20.21
CA ALA A 207 -1.27 -16.43 -20.97
C ALA A 207 -0.61 -17.82 -21.01
N SER A 208 0.28 -18.03 -21.97
CA SER A 208 1.08 -19.25 -22.06
C SER A 208 2.08 -19.33 -20.90
N VAL A 209 2.56 -20.55 -20.62
CA VAL A 209 3.56 -20.80 -19.58
C VAL A 209 4.80 -19.93 -19.77
N ASP A 210 5.29 -19.80 -21.01
CA ASP A 210 6.50 -19.00 -21.30
C ASP A 210 6.32 -17.52 -20.96
N VAL A 211 5.15 -16.95 -21.29
CA VAL A 211 4.82 -15.56 -20.93
C VAL A 211 4.75 -15.39 -19.42
N ARG A 212 4.10 -16.32 -18.71
CA ARG A 212 3.99 -16.29 -17.25
C ARG A 212 5.34 -16.37 -16.56
N MET A 213 6.23 -17.23 -17.04
CA MET A 213 7.59 -17.35 -16.52
C MET A 213 8.42 -16.10 -16.80
N GLU A 214 8.20 -15.42 -17.92
CA GLU A 214 8.86 -14.14 -18.21
C GLU A 214 8.33 -12.99 -17.34
N VAL A 215 7.01 -12.94 -17.09
CA VAL A 215 6.40 -12.01 -16.12
C VAL A 215 7.03 -12.19 -14.73
N MET A 216 7.20 -13.44 -14.26
CA MET A 216 7.88 -13.73 -12.99
C MET A 216 9.33 -13.22 -12.96
N ALA A 217 10.06 -13.36 -14.06
CA ALA A 217 11.42 -12.86 -14.16
C ALA A 217 11.46 -11.33 -14.04
N GLN A 218 10.59 -10.63 -14.77
CA GLN A 218 10.47 -9.18 -14.68
C GLN A 218 10.13 -8.73 -13.26
N LEU A 219 9.19 -9.38 -12.58
CA LEU A 219 8.81 -9.06 -11.20
C LEU A 219 9.96 -9.20 -10.21
N LEU A 220 10.76 -10.27 -10.29
CA LEU A 220 11.91 -10.44 -9.42
C LEU A 220 12.95 -9.32 -9.63
N GLU A 221 13.20 -8.92 -10.88
CA GLU A 221 14.07 -7.79 -11.18
C GLU A 221 13.50 -6.46 -10.69
N MET A 222 12.19 -6.27 -10.78
CA MET A 222 11.50 -5.07 -10.28
C MET A 222 11.62 -4.96 -8.77
N HIS A 223 11.35 -6.05 -8.02
CA HIS A 223 11.51 -6.07 -6.57
C HIS A 223 12.95 -5.80 -6.14
N SER A 224 13.92 -6.38 -6.84
CA SER A 224 15.35 -6.12 -6.63
C SER A 224 15.68 -4.62 -6.79
N LYS A 225 15.21 -3.98 -7.88
CA LYS A 225 15.49 -2.55 -8.16
C LYS A 225 14.73 -1.60 -7.23
N LEU A 226 13.49 -1.93 -6.84
CA LEU A 226 12.72 -1.15 -5.88
C LEU A 226 13.34 -1.25 -4.48
N ALA A 227 13.72 -2.46 -4.06
CA ALA A 227 14.42 -2.66 -2.80
C ALA A 227 15.73 -1.86 -2.79
N PHE A 228 16.51 -1.85 -3.87
CA PHE A 228 17.75 -1.07 -3.95
C PHE A 228 17.57 0.43 -3.72
N ILE A 229 16.42 0.99 -4.07
CA ILE A 229 16.09 2.39 -3.78
C ILE A 229 15.37 2.56 -2.43
N GLY A 230 15.33 1.54 -1.59
CA GLY A 230 14.69 1.57 -0.27
C GLY A 230 13.17 1.45 -0.30
N VAL A 231 12.55 1.02 -1.40
CA VAL A 231 11.09 0.86 -1.51
C VAL A 231 10.73 -0.62 -1.43
N TRP A 232 10.02 -1.01 -0.37
CA TRP A 232 9.48 -2.36 -0.20
C TRP A 232 7.97 -2.36 -0.42
N GLN A 233 7.53 -3.13 -1.41
CA GLN A 233 6.12 -3.47 -1.56
C GLN A 233 5.79 -4.68 -0.68
N GLU A 234 4.90 -4.49 0.30
CA GLU A 234 4.47 -5.54 1.23
C GLU A 234 3.20 -6.25 0.75
N ASP A 235 2.39 -5.63 -0.14
CA ASP A 235 1.19 -6.24 -0.72
C ASP A 235 1.48 -6.88 -2.09
N ARG A 236 2.32 -7.93 -2.09
CA ARG A 236 2.77 -8.62 -3.32
C ARG A 236 1.75 -9.63 -3.85
N TYR A 237 0.53 -9.21 -4.11
CA TYR A 237 -0.49 -10.08 -4.69
C TYR A 237 -0.61 -9.87 -6.20
N SER A 238 -1.06 -10.91 -6.91
CA SER A 238 -1.24 -10.90 -8.37
C SER A 238 -2.19 -9.80 -8.85
N ARG A 239 -3.18 -9.40 -8.03
CA ARG A 239 -4.06 -8.25 -8.28
C ARG A 239 -3.34 -6.90 -8.39
N ASN A 240 -2.15 -6.78 -7.80
CA ASN A 240 -1.35 -5.54 -7.78
C ASN A 240 -0.26 -5.53 -8.87
N VAL A 241 -0.35 -6.45 -9.83
CA VAL A 241 0.57 -6.55 -10.96
C VAL A 241 -0.24 -6.38 -12.23
N MET A 242 0.00 -5.30 -12.96
CA MET A 242 -0.58 -5.10 -14.29
C MET A 242 0.34 -5.70 -15.36
N VAL A 243 -0.22 -6.47 -16.28
CA VAL A 243 0.49 -7.09 -17.40
C VAL A 243 -0.17 -6.66 -18.70
N GLY A 244 0.63 -6.12 -19.61
CA GLY A 244 0.17 -5.69 -20.92
C GLY A 244 1.31 -5.72 -21.94
N LYS A 245 0.98 -5.51 -23.20
CA LYS A 245 1.99 -5.33 -24.24
C LYS A 245 2.30 -3.85 -24.44
N ASP A 246 3.57 -3.54 -24.63
CA ASP A 246 4.00 -2.19 -24.99
C ASP A 246 3.79 -1.91 -26.50
N SER A 247 4.19 -0.72 -26.95
CA SER A 247 4.11 -0.31 -28.36
C SER A 247 4.96 -1.16 -29.30
N GLN A 248 5.87 -1.99 -28.77
CA GLN A 248 6.73 -2.91 -29.53
C GLN A 248 6.21 -4.36 -29.46
N ASP A 249 4.98 -4.57 -28.99
CA ASP A 249 4.37 -5.89 -28.77
C ASP A 249 5.12 -6.76 -27.73
N LYS A 250 5.93 -6.14 -26.86
CA LYS A 250 6.63 -6.85 -25.78
C LYS A 250 5.83 -6.84 -24.50
N TRP A 251 5.81 -7.99 -23.82
CA TRP A 251 5.19 -8.10 -22.50
C TRP A 251 5.91 -7.22 -21.49
N ARG A 252 5.13 -6.35 -20.85
CA ARG A 252 5.57 -5.41 -19.84
C ARG A 252 4.79 -5.63 -18.55
N VAL A 253 5.52 -5.63 -17.45
CA VAL A 253 4.96 -5.69 -16.10
C VAL A 253 5.01 -4.33 -15.42
N THR A 254 3.93 -3.94 -14.76
CA THR A 254 3.85 -2.72 -13.96
C THR A 254 3.30 -3.04 -12.58
N LEU A 255 4.05 -2.72 -11.53
CA LEU A 255 3.59 -2.82 -10.15
C LEU A 255 2.73 -1.61 -9.81
N ILE A 256 1.55 -1.88 -9.26
CA ILE A 256 0.60 -0.87 -8.81
C ILE A 256 0.35 -1.02 -7.30
N ASP A 257 -0.38 -0.06 -6.74
CA ASP A 257 -0.85 -0.05 -5.35
C ASP A 257 0.24 -0.11 -4.28
N PHE A 258 0.86 1.04 -3.98
CA PHE A 258 1.89 1.16 -2.95
C PHE A 258 1.33 1.57 -1.58
N SER A 259 0.02 1.39 -1.33
CA SER A 259 -0.63 1.76 -0.07
C SER A 259 -0.10 0.99 1.15
N HIS A 260 0.42 -0.22 0.94
CA HIS A 260 1.08 -1.06 1.94
C HIS A 260 2.61 -1.08 1.77
N SER A 261 3.19 -0.05 1.15
CA SER A 261 4.63 0.01 0.99
C SER A 261 5.33 0.66 2.19
N SER A 262 6.59 0.31 2.34
CA SER A 262 7.54 0.93 3.27
C SER A 262 8.66 1.60 2.49
N VAL A 263 9.01 2.83 2.87
CA VAL A 263 10.16 3.55 2.35
C VAL A 263 11.22 3.66 3.43
N MET A 264 12.39 3.15 3.12
CA MET A 264 13.51 3.05 4.04
C MET A 264 14.71 3.88 3.55
N GLY A 265 15.66 4.10 4.45
CA GLY A 265 16.83 4.95 4.15
C GLY A 265 16.46 6.43 3.94
N LEU A 266 15.36 6.90 4.51
CA LEU A 266 15.06 8.33 4.52
C LEU A 266 15.87 8.99 5.65
N GLU A 267 16.68 9.99 5.33
CA GLU A 267 17.47 10.80 6.27
C GLU A 267 16.63 11.35 7.44
N THR A 268 15.34 11.57 7.22
CA THR A 268 14.40 12.12 8.21
C THR A 268 13.60 11.07 8.97
N SER A 269 13.77 9.77 8.69
CA SER A 269 13.01 8.68 9.31
C SER A 269 13.75 8.09 10.50
N LYS A 270 13.02 7.61 11.52
CA LYS A 270 13.63 6.86 12.62
C LYS A 270 14.19 5.49 12.19
N PHE A 271 13.74 4.99 11.04
CA PHE A 271 14.10 3.65 10.56
C PHE A 271 15.43 3.62 9.78
N SER A 272 15.95 4.77 9.32
CA SER A 272 17.31 4.84 8.77
C SER A 272 18.37 4.48 9.82
N TRP A 273 18.11 4.80 11.10
CA TRP A 273 19.05 4.59 12.20
C TRP A 273 19.09 3.16 12.74
N ARG A 274 17.98 2.42 12.68
CA ARG A 274 17.87 1.07 13.27
C ARG A 274 18.26 -0.07 12.34
N ARG A 275 18.25 0.18 11.03
CA ARG A 275 18.77 -0.74 10.03
C ARG A 275 19.48 0.15 9.02
N PRO A 276 20.82 0.18 8.99
CA PRO A 276 21.53 0.84 7.90
C PRO A 276 21.03 0.19 6.62
N TRP A 277 20.13 0.89 5.98
CA TRP A 277 19.75 0.59 4.63
C TRP A 277 20.99 0.86 3.82
N HIS A 278 21.41 -0.12 3.04
CA HIS A 278 22.66 -0.09 2.32
C HIS A 278 22.60 0.94 1.18
N GLU A 279 22.50 2.22 1.52
CA GLU A 279 22.57 3.30 0.54
C GLU A 279 23.94 3.33 -0.15
N ASP A 280 24.96 2.77 0.52
CA ASP A 280 26.31 2.58 0.01
C ASP A 280 26.46 1.35 -0.91
N ASP A 281 25.43 0.51 -1.03
CA ASP A 281 25.50 -0.59 -1.99
C ASP A 281 25.59 -0.02 -3.41
N GLU A 282 26.61 -0.45 -4.15
CA GLU A 282 26.78 -0.05 -5.55
C GLU A 282 25.79 -0.80 -6.47
N LEU A 283 25.28 -1.95 -6.02
CA LEU A 283 24.46 -2.86 -6.82
C LEU A 283 23.21 -3.31 -6.07
N PRO A 284 22.09 -3.55 -6.79
CA PRO A 284 20.88 -4.12 -6.21
C PRO A 284 21.06 -5.56 -5.72
N ILE A 285 20.32 -5.95 -4.68
CA ILE A 285 20.22 -7.35 -4.22
C ILE A 285 19.80 -8.23 -5.40
N SER A 286 20.45 -9.38 -5.58
CA SER A 286 20.11 -10.30 -6.67
C SER A 286 18.65 -10.77 -6.62
N PRO A 287 17.96 -10.88 -7.78
CA PRO A 287 16.67 -11.55 -7.93
C PRO A 287 16.58 -12.92 -7.25
N ILE A 288 17.70 -13.64 -7.16
CA ILE A 288 17.78 -14.94 -6.46
C ILE A 288 17.60 -14.75 -4.94
N ALA A 289 18.21 -13.70 -4.39
CA ALA A 289 18.28 -13.44 -2.96
C ALA A 289 17.06 -12.64 -2.43
N ILE A 290 16.49 -11.73 -3.23
CA ILE A 290 15.45 -10.78 -2.77
C ILE A 290 14.15 -11.47 -2.31
N CYS A 291 13.87 -12.66 -2.83
CA CYS A 291 12.73 -13.48 -2.42
C CYS A 291 13.17 -14.79 -1.76
N ASP A 292 14.43 -14.90 -1.31
CA ASP A 292 14.99 -16.13 -0.71
C ASP A 292 14.72 -17.39 -1.55
N GLY A 293 14.87 -17.27 -2.87
CA GLY A 293 14.59 -18.36 -3.81
C GLY A 293 13.10 -18.70 -4.03
N HIS A 294 12.17 -17.94 -3.45
CA HIS A 294 10.72 -18.06 -3.68
C HIS A 294 10.23 -17.18 -4.85
N TRP A 295 9.00 -17.42 -5.28
CA TRP A 295 8.33 -16.61 -6.30
C TRP A 295 7.89 -15.25 -5.74
N PRO A 296 7.84 -14.19 -6.57
CA PRO A 296 7.66 -12.82 -6.10
C PRO A 296 6.23 -12.44 -5.69
N VAL A 297 5.25 -13.36 -5.78
CA VAL A 297 3.82 -13.07 -5.68
C VAL A 297 3.10 -14.03 -4.74
N ARG A 298 2.00 -13.56 -4.12
CA ARG A 298 1.08 -14.30 -3.23
C ARG A 298 -0.34 -14.41 -3.82
N PRO A 299 -1.15 -15.40 -3.35
CA PRO A 299 -0.73 -16.53 -2.52
C PRO A 299 0.18 -17.49 -3.29
N VAL A 300 1.14 -18.11 -2.62
CA VAL A 300 2.18 -18.90 -3.29
C VAL A 300 1.58 -20.17 -3.90
N GLU A 301 0.56 -20.73 -3.26
CA GLU A 301 -0.10 -21.97 -3.65
C GLU A 301 -0.77 -21.84 -5.02
N ASP A 302 -1.60 -20.81 -5.20
CA ASP A 302 -2.27 -20.51 -6.47
C ASP A 302 -1.25 -20.27 -7.60
N ILE A 303 -0.18 -19.54 -7.28
CA ILE A 303 0.91 -19.27 -8.21
C ILE A 303 1.63 -20.56 -8.60
N GLU A 304 2.02 -21.40 -7.65
CA GLU A 304 2.72 -22.66 -7.93
C GLU A 304 1.84 -23.64 -8.69
N GLU A 305 0.54 -23.68 -8.40
CA GLU A 305 -0.41 -24.58 -9.06
C GLU A 305 -0.74 -24.15 -10.48
N HIS A 306 -1.02 -22.87 -10.69
CA HIS A 306 -1.61 -22.39 -11.94
C HIS A 306 -0.63 -21.61 -12.81
N TRP A 307 0.29 -20.85 -12.24
CA TRP A 307 1.20 -19.96 -12.98
C TRP A 307 2.52 -20.61 -13.36
N ILE A 308 3.13 -21.32 -12.43
CA ILE A 308 4.49 -21.85 -12.57
C ILE A 308 4.49 -23.16 -13.38
N ASP A 309 5.44 -23.29 -14.30
CA ASP A 309 5.71 -24.56 -14.97
C ASP A 309 6.03 -25.64 -13.92
N LYS A 310 5.36 -26.79 -14.02
CA LYS A 310 5.50 -27.92 -13.08
C LYS A 310 6.97 -28.31 -12.85
N LYS A 311 7.83 -28.18 -13.86
CA LYS A 311 9.25 -28.52 -13.74
C LYS A 311 10.02 -27.61 -12.77
N TYR A 312 9.54 -26.41 -12.48
CA TYR A 312 10.19 -25.45 -11.59
C TYR A 312 9.58 -25.39 -10.18
N ARG A 313 8.66 -26.30 -9.82
CA ARG A 313 8.02 -26.29 -8.49
C ARG A 313 8.96 -26.66 -7.35
N THR A 314 9.96 -27.50 -7.62
CA THR A 314 10.94 -27.83 -6.59
C THR A 314 11.91 -26.68 -6.39
N ARG A 315 12.33 -26.43 -5.14
CA ARG A 315 13.34 -25.41 -4.80
C ARG A 315 14.60 -25.53 -5.67
N ARG A 316 15.05 -26.76 -5.92
CA ARG A 316 16.24 -27.04 -6.75
C ARG A 316 16.07 -26.59 -8.20
N GLU A 317 14.98 -26.97 -8.86
CA GLU A 317 14.76 -26.59 -10.27
C GLU A 317 14.45 -25.10 -10.42
N ARG A 318 13.73 -24.50 -9.45
CA ARG A 318 13.54 -23.06 -9.34
C ARG A 318 14.87 -22.33 -9.24
N HIS A 319 15.74 -22.73 -8.33
CA HIS A 319 17.07 -22.12 -8.17
C HIS A 319 17.91 -22.26 -9.44
N ARG A 320 17.89 -23.41 -10.12
CA ARG A 320 18.59 -23.56 -11.40
C ARG A 320 18.06 -22.59 -12.46
N TRP A 321 16.74 -22.43 -12.54
CA TRP A 321 16.12 -21.46 -13.46
C TRP A 321 16.54 -20.03 -13.14
N MET A 322 16.60 -19.66 -11.85
CA MET A 322 17.07 -18.34 -11.41
C MET A 322 18.57 -18.15 -11.67
N ASP A 323 19.40 -19.16 -11.40
CA ASP A 323 20.86 -19.14 -11.61
C ASP A 323 21.22 -19.02 -13.10
N GLN A 324 20.46 -19.65 -13.99
CA GLN A 324 20.60 -19.45 -15.44
C GLN A 324 20.38 -17.99 -15.87
N ARG A 325 19.55 -17.23 -15.14
CA ARG A 325 19.16 -15.84 -15.49
C ARG A 325 20.00 -14.78 -14.80
N TRP A 326 20.38 -15.00 -13.54
CA TRP A 326 21.07 -14.00 -12.71
C TRP A 326 22.29 -14.55 -11.96
N GLY A 327 22.57 -15.84 -12.10
CA GLY A 327 23.76 -16.49 -11.55
C GLY A 327 25.02 -16.17 -12.32
N LYS A 328 26.16 -16.67 -11.85
CA LYS A 328 27.50 -16.33 -12.38
C LYS A 328 27.66 -16.62 -13.87
N SER A 329 26.99 -17.67 -14.36
CA SER A 329 27.04 -18.11 -15.76
C SER A 329 26.13 -17.29 -16.70
N SER A 330 25.22 -16.47 -16.16
CA SER A 330 24.23 -15.72 -16.95
C SER A 330 24.79 -14.50 -17.70
N GLY A 331 26.01 -14.06 -17.37
CA GLY A 331 26.55 -12.77 -17.82
C GLY A 331 25.86 -11.53 -17.22
N ARG A 332 24.84 -11.72 -16.37
CA ARG A 332 24.12 -10.65 -15.67
C ARG A 332 24.46 -10.55 -14.19
N SER A 333 25.29 -11.46 -13.66
CA SER A 333 25.64 -11.49 -12.24
C SER A 333 26.38 -10.24 -11.75
N ASN A 334 27.03 -9.49 -12.65
CA ASN A 334 27.70 -8.22 -12.33
C ASN A 334 26.72 -7.04 -12.17
N GLN A 335 25.44 -7.23 -12.49
CA GLN A 335 24.39 -6.21 -12.31
C GLN A 335 23.78 -6.25 -10.90
N TYR A 336 24.15 -7.25 -10.10
CA TYR A 336 23.56 -7.52 -8.80
C TYR A 336 24.62 -7.88 -7.77
N GLN A 337 24.26 -7.78 -6.50
CA GLN A 337 25.11 -8.26 -5.42
C GLN A 337 25.34 -9.79 -5.52
N PRO A 338 26.51 -10.27 -5.09
CA PRO A 338 26.79 -11.71 -5.02
C PRO A 338 25.78 -12.47 -4.16
N VAL A 339 25.33 -13.63 -4.63
CA VAL A 339 24.42 -14.51 -3.89
C VAL A 339 25.21 -15.31 -2.84
N GLY A 340 24.79 -15.24 -1.58
CA GLY A 340 25.44 -15.96 -0.48
C GLY A 340 25.26 -17.48 -0.59
N LYS A 341 26.22 -18.26 -0.06
CA LYS A 341 26.19 -19.74 -0.14
C LYS A 341 24.92 -20.35 0.48
N SER A 342 24.37 -19.76 1.54
CA SER A 342 23.13 -20.23 2.18
C SER A 342 21.89 -20.10 1.30
N GLN A 343 21.92 -19.20 0.31
CA GLN A 343 20.82 -18.97 -0.64
C GLN A 343 20.94 -19.85 -1.89
N LEU A 344 22.07 -20.54 -2.07
CA LEU A 344 22.35 -21.42 -3.21
C LEU A 344 22.07 -22.91 -2.92
N VAL A 345 21.77 -23.27 -1.66
CA VAL A 345 21.55 -24.66 -1.21
C VAL A 345 20.07 -25.00 -1.11
#